data_AF-A0A936LCG8-F1
#
_entry.id   AF-A0A936LCG8-F1
#
_cell.length_a   1.000
_cell.length_b   1.000
_cell.length_c   1.000
_cell.angle_alpha   90.00
_cell.angle_beta   90.00
_cell.angle_gamma   90.00
#
_symmetry.space_group_name_H-M   'P 1'
#
loop_
_entity.id
_entity.type
_entity.pdbx_description
1 polymer ?
#
loop_
_entity_poly.entity_id
_entity_poly.type
_entity_poly.pdbx_seq_one_letter_code
_entity_poly.pdbx_strand_id
1 'polypeptide(L)'
;MAMGIEITAIDVRIEKFSLPAMAGAAAFLQRTGPLNMPLLSLYGLPVVGGALAAYNILVEMPGTVTMTDTNTMVQNVIDRLEFFRRFNKNRKMSRLNILDHGNPKQMEIGSDCIDEKNIDSFSKILGLLKGKFDQSGFVHLQNCEIGNNEKLLAAFARIINVPVYAGTGSHNSVLRLNTGDYVRANPDGSISRNVARP
;
A
#
# COMPACT_ATOMS: atom_id res chain seq x y z
N MET A 1 9.53 2.06 -35.09
CA MET A 1 8.99 1.24 -33.97
C MET A 1 9.30 2.01 -32.70
N ALA A 2 8.30 2.63 -32.08
CA ALA A 2 8.51 3.46 -30.89
C ALA A 2 8.54 2.56 -29.65
N MET A 3 9.69 2.46 -29.00
CA MET A 3 9.83 1.86 -27.67
C MET A 3 9.28 2.86 -26.64
N GLY A 4 7.99 2.73 -26.33
CA GLY A 4 7.40 3.38 -25.17
C GLY A 4 7.81 2.63 -23.91
N ILE A 5 8.31 3.34 -22.90
CA ILE A 5 8.59 2.79 -21.57
C ILE A 5 7.24 2.37 -20.97
N GLU A 6 6.92 1.09 -21.08
CA GLU A 6 5.76 0.50 -20.41
C GLU A 6 6.11 0.40 -18.92
N ILE A 7 5.73 1.40 -18.14
CA ILE A 7 5.76 1.28 -16.68
C ILE A 7 4.67 0.26 -16.34
N THR A 8 5.04 -1.00 -16.20
CA THR A 8 4.13 -2.13 -16.00
C THR A 8 3.65 -2.28 -14.55
N ALA A 9 4.23 -1.51 -13.62
CA ALA A 9 4.03 -1.75 -12.20
C ALA A 9 3.81 -0.48 -11.35
N ILE A 10 2.90 -0.55 -10.38
CA ILE A 10 2.61 0.54 -9.42
C ILE A 10 3.27 0.16 -8.09
N ASP A 11 3.99 1.12 -7.49
CA ASP A 11 4.39 1.09 -6.08
C ASP A 11 3.24 1.70 -5.27
N VAL A 12 2.41 0.85 -4.67
CA VAL A 12 1.33 1.32 -3.81
C VAL A 12 1.86 1.55 -2.41
N ARG A 13 1.73 2.79 -1.91
CA ARG A 13 2.21 3.18 -0.58
C ARG A 13 1.04 3.44 0.34
N ILE A 14 1.15 3.00 1.59
CA ILE A 14 0.07 3.18 2.56
C ILE A 14 0.59 3.92 3.78
N GLU A 15 -0.11 5.00 4.14
CA GLU A 15 0.19 5.82 5.31
C GLU A 15 -1.06 6.02 6.18
N LYS A 16 -0.87 5.96 7.50
CA LYS A 16 -1.89 6.27 8.50
C LYS A 16 -1.96 7.78 8.69
N PHE A 17 -3.06 8.41 8.28
CA PHE A 17 -3.30 9.84 8.51
C PHE A 17 -4.14 10.05 9.76
N SER A 18 -3.76 11.01 10.60
CA SER A 18 -4.61 11.51 11.69
C SER A 18 -5.58 12.57 11.15
N LEU A 19 -6.80 12.62 11.71
CA LEU A 19 -7.87 13.58 11.37
C LEU A 19 -7.43 15.06 11.20
N PRO A 20 -6.44 15.60 11.94
CA PRO A 20 -5.96 16.97 11.73
C PRO A 20 -5.35 17.25 10.34
N ALA A 21 -4.78 16.23 9.68
CA ALA A 21 -4.20 16.38 8.34
C ALA A 21 -5.28 16.62 7.27
N MET A 22 -6.47 16.03 7.45
CA MET A 22 -7.62 16.25 6.56
C MET A 22 -8.20 17.67 6.67
N ALA A 23 -8.15 18.27 7.86
CA ALA A 23 -8.59 19.65 8.08
C ALA A 23 -7.68 20.68 7.37
N GLY A 24 -6.37 20.41 7.32
CA GLY A 24 -5.40 21.27 6.62
C GLY A 24 -5.60 21.29 5.09
N ALA A 25 -5.90 20.14 4.50
CA ALA A 25 -6.17 20.02 3.05
C ALA A 25 -7.50 20.70 2.65
N ALA A 26 -8.54 20.54 3.47
CA ALA A 26 -9.82 21.24 3.27
C ALA A 26 -9.67 22.76 3.38
N ALA A 27 -8.86 23.25 4.33
CA ALA A 27 -8.55 24.66 4.48
C ALA A 27 -7.72 25.23 3.31
N PHE A 28 -6.82 24.43 2.72
CA PHE A 28 -6.05 24.83 1.53
C PHE A 28 -6.95 25.02 0.29
N LEU A 29 -7.89 24.10 0.05
CA LEU A 29 -8.86 24.19 -1.05
C LEU A 29 -9.85 25.36 -0.91
N GLN A 30 -10.21 25.73 0.32
CA GLN A 30 -11.02 26.93 0.57
C GLN A 30 -10.24 28.23 0.32
N ARG A 31 -8.91 28.21 0.46
CA ARG A 31 -8.05 29.41 0.38
C ARG A 31 -7.58 29.74 -1.03
N THR A 32 -7.51 28.77 -1.93
CA THR A 32 -7.02 28.98 -3.31
C THR A 32 -8.11 29.33 -4.33
N GLY A 33 -9.39 29.22 -3.96
CA GLY A 33 -10.52 29.52 -4.85
C GLY A 33 -10.58 28.62 -6.10
N PRO A 34 -11.66 28.71 -6.90
CA PRO A 34 -11.91 27.84 -8.05
C PRO A 34 -11.05 28.28 -9.24
N LEU A 35 -9.74 28.09 -9.18
CA LEU A 35 -8.87 28.34 -10.31
C LEU A 35 -8.65 27.05 -11.11
N ASN A 36 -9.24 27.08 -12.32
CA ASN A 36 -9.04 26.21 -13.47
C ASN A 36 -9.76 24.84 -13.52
N MET A 37 -11.09 24.95 -13.65
CA MET A 37 -12.01 23.97 -14.22
C MET A 37 -11.76 23.45 -15.67
N PRO A 38 -10.96 24.05 -16.58
CA PRO A 38 -10.85 23.51 -17.94
C PRO A 38 -9.92 22.28 -18.08
N LEU A 39 -9.18 21.90 -17.04
CA LEU A 39 -8.34 20.69 -17.08
C LEU A 39 -9.12 19.41 -16.79
N LEU A 40 -10.24 19.47 -16.07
CA LEU A 40 -11.04 18.30 -15.67
C LEU A 40 -11.99 17.81 -16.78
N SER A 41 -12.45 18.70 -17.67
CA SER A 41 -13.26 18.32 -18.83
C SER A 41 -12.44 17.68 -19.96
N LEU A 42 -11.14 17.98 -20.05
CA LEU A 42 -10.23 17.37 -21.03
C LEU A 42 -10.05 15.85 -20.80
N TYR A 43 -10.33 15.37 -19.58
CA TYR A 43 -10.21 13.96 -19.18
C TYR A 43 -11.57 13.27 -18.89
N GLY A 44 -12.70 13.92 -19.22
CA GLY A 44 -14.03 13.29 -19.17
C GLY A 44 -14.53 12.86 -17.78
N LEU A 45 -14.18 13.60 -16.71
CA LEU A 45 -14.64 13.28 -15.35
C LEU A 45 -15.94 14.04 -14.98
N PRO A 46 -16.94 13.38 -14.35
CA PRO A 46 -18.17 14.03 -13.92
C PRO A 46 -17.95 14.99 -12.74
N VAL A 47 -18.65 16.12 -12.78
CA VAL A 47 -18.38 17.35 -12.00
C VAL A 47 -18.92 17.33 -10.56
N VAL A 48 -19.56 16.25 -10.10
CA VAL A 48 -20.18 16.21 -8.77
C VAL A 48 -19.48 15.17 -7.88
N GLY A 49 -18.66 15.64 -6.94
CA GLY A 49 -17.82 14.83 -6.04
C GLY A 49 -16.31 15.07 -6.15
N GLY A 50 -15.89 15.96 -7.07
CA GLY A 50 -14.54 16.02 -7.60
C GLY A 50 -13.41 16.57 -6.72
N ALA A 51 -13.66 17.20 -5.57
CA ALA A 51 -12.55 17.81 -4.81
C ALA A 51 -11.70 16.78 -4.05
N LEU A 52 -12.33 15.82 -3.36
CA LEU A 52 -11.61 14.78 -2.60
C LEU A 52 -10.99 13.72 -3.52
N ALA A 53 -11.73 13.36 -4.58
CA ALA A 53 -11.24 12.45 -5.62
C ALA A 53 -10.09 13.07 -6.43
N ALA A 54 -10.18 14.36 -6.81
CA ALA A 54 -9.08 15.03 -7.49
C ALA A 54 -7.86 15.26 -6.57
N TYR A 55 -8.05 15.45 -5.27
CA TYR A 55 -6.95 15.60 -4.32
C TYR A 55 -6.12 14.31 -4.19
N ASN A 56 -6.77 13.14 -4.07
CA ASN A 56 -6.10 11.83 -4.09
C ASN A 56 -5.47 11.49 -5.47
N ILE A 57 -5.91 12.15 -6.54
CA ILE A 57 -5.38 11.99 -7.90
C ILE A 57 -4.18 12.93 -8.17
N LEU A 58 -4.12 14.11 -7.54
CA LEU A 58 -3.18 15.18 -7.91
C LEU A 58 -2.09 15.49 -6.86
N VAL A 59 -2.26 15.15 -5.58
CA VAL A 59 -1.33 15.59 -4.50
C VAL A 59 -0.61 14.42 -3.79
N GLU A 60 -1.13 13.20 -3.88
CA GLU A 60 -0.43 12.02 -3.40
C GLU A 60 0.44 11.43 -4.51
N MET A 61 1.73 11.18 -4.23
CA MET A 61 2.67 10.51 -5.14
C MET A 61 1.96 9.37 -5.89
N PRO A 62 2.18 9.19 -7.21
CA PRO A 62 1.43 8.21 -8.01
C PRO A 62 1.55 6.80 -7.41
N GLY A 63 0.59 6.41 -6.58
CA GLY A 63 0.62 5.16 -5.83
C GLY A 63 0.22 5.22 -4.34
N THR A 64 0.17 6.37 -3.67
CA THR A 64 -0.22 6.38 -2.24
C THR A 64 -1.73 6.18 -2.06
N VAL A 65 -2.14 5.47 -1.01
CA VAL A 65 -3.51 5.35 -0.52
C VAL A 65 -3.54 5.44 1.01
N THR A 66 -4.66 5.87 1.59
CA THR A 66 -4.84 5.93 3.04
C THR A 66 -5.51 4.66 3.57
N MET A 67 -5.39 4.38 4.87
CA MET A 67 -6.09 3.27 5.53
C MET A 67 -6.59 3.66 6.92
N THR A 68 -7.73 3.11 7.32
CA THR A 68 -8.24 3.15 8.71
C THR A 68 -8.19 1.79 9.39
N ASP A 69 -8.18 0.72 8.61
CA ASP A 69 -8.19 -0.69 9.02
C ASP A 69 -7.75 -1.56 7.82
N THR A 70 -7.69 -2.87 8.00
CA THR A 70 -7.26 -3.82 6.95
C THR A 70 -8.22 -3.82 5.76
N ASN A 71 -9.52 -3.63 5.98
CA ASN A 71 -10.52 -3.66 4.92
C ASN A 71 -10.42 -2.43 4.01
N THR A 72 -10.31 -1.24 4.61
CA THR A 72 -10.10 0.01 3.88
C THR A 72 -8.75 0.03 3.16
N MET A 73 -7.70 -0.52 3.79
CA MET A 73 -6.39 -0.74 3.16
C MET A 73 -6.54 -1.53 1.85
N VAL A 74 -7.12 -2.73 1.91
CA VAL A 74 -7.27 -3.60 0.73
C VAL A 74 -8.15 -2.95 -0.33
N GLN A 75 -9.27 -2.35 0.07
CA GLN A 75 -10.20 -1.77 -0.88
C GLN A 75 -9.60 -0.57 -1.61
N ASN A 76 -8.89 0.32 -0.89
CA ASN A 76 -8.25 1.47 -1.51
C ASN A 76 -7.13 1.06 -2.48
N VAL A 77 -6.37 0.00 -2.15
CA VAL A 77 -5.38 -0.60 -3.07
C VAL A 77 -6.04 -1.10 -4.36
N ILE A 78 -7.16 -1.84 -4.23
CA ILE A 78 -7.89 -2.36 -5.38
C ILE A 78 -8.46 -1.22 -6.22
N ASP A 79 -9.12 -0.25 -5.60
CA ASP A 79 -9.73 0.89 -6.30
C ASP A 79 -8.67 1.71 -7.05
N ARG A 80 -7.50 1.91 -6.43
CA ARG A 80 -6.36 2.58 -7.07
C ARG A 80 -5.86 1.78 -8.29
N LEU A 81 -5.74 0.46 -8.17
CA LEU A 81 -5.31 -0.38 -9.28
C LEU A 81 -6.34 -0.39 -10.42
N GLU A 82 -7.64 -0.47 -10.11
CA GLU A 82 -8.70 -0.42 -11.12
C GLU A 82 -8.75 0.95 -11.81
N PHE A 83 -8.50 2.05 -11.09
CA PHE A 83 -8.35 3.37 -11.71
C PHE A 83 -7.28 3.37 -12.79
N PHE A 84 -6.08 2.85 -12.52
CA PHE A 84 -5.01 2.78 -13.51
C PHE A 84 -5.32 1.80 -14.65
N ARG A 85 -6.10 0.74 -14.39
CA ARG A 85 -6.52 -0.20 -15.43
C ARG A 85 -7.45 0.39 -16.49
N ARG A 86 -8.08 1.54 -16.20
CA ARG A 86 -8.83 2.32 -17.21
C ARG A 86 -7.92 2.79 -18.35
N PHE A 87 -6.63 2.98 -18.07
CA PHE A 87 -5.62 3.44 -19.04
C PHE A 87 -4.72 2.29 -19.53
N ASN A 88 -4.49 1.28 -18.71
CA ASN A 88 -3.80 0.04 -19.10
C ASN A 88 -4.46 -1.18 -18.43
N LYS A 89 -5.33 -1.88 -19.16
CA LYS A 89 -6.11 -3.02 -18.64
C LYS A 89 -5.26 -4.13 -18.01
N ASN A 90 -4.00 -4.26 -18.43
CA ASN A 90 -3.07 -5.29 -17.95
C ASN A 90 -2.26 -4.83 -16.73
N ARG A 91 -2.48 -3.62 -16.21
CA ARG A 91 -1.69 -3.08 -15.09
C ARG A 91 -1.81 -3.96 -13.84
N LYS A 92 -0.67 -4.22 -13.23
CA LYS A 92 -0.48 -4.94 -11.97
C LYS A 92 0.39 -4.13 -11.02
N MET A 93 0.49 -4.56 -9.77
CA MET A 93 1.35 -3.96 -8.76
C MET A 93 2.67 -4.72 -8.66
N SER A 94 3.81 -4.03 -8.63
CA SER A 94 5.11 -4.64 -8.30
C SER A 94 5.37 -4.63 -6.81
N ARG A 95 4.83 -3.64 -6.11
CA ARG A 95 5.12 -3.45 -4.69
C ARG A 95 3.90 -2.90 -3.97
N LEU A 96 3.61 -3.51 -2.83
CA LEU A 96 2.72 -2.97 -1.83
C LEU A 96 3.53 -2.64 -0.57
N ASN A 97 3.69 -1.36 -0.26
CA ASN A 97 4.34 -0.88 0.94
C ASN A 97 3.29 -0.56 2.01
N ILE A 98 3.29 -1.30 3.12
CA ILE A 98 2.40 -1.05 4.26
C ILE A 98 3.24 -0.47 5.39
N LEU A 99 2.98 0.79 5.77
CA LEU A 99 3.64 1.43 6.91
C LEU A 99 2.64 1.63 8.05
N ASP A 100 2.96 1.07 9.21
CA ASP A 100 2.28 1.31 10.48
C ASP A 100 3.18 0.86 11.64
N HIS A 101 2.65 0.86 12.87
CA HIS A 101 3.33 0.34 14.04
C HIS A 101 3.39 -1.19 14.06
N GLY A 102 4.32 -1.73 14.82
CA GLY A 102 4.43 -3.16 15.06
C GLY A 102 5.51 -3.46 16.09
N ASN A 103 5.67 -4.74 16.38
CA ASN A 103 6.71 -5.29 17.23
C ASN A 103 6.92 -6.78 16.87
N PRO A 104 7.79 -7.53 17.55
CA PRO A 104 8.04 -8.94 17.23
C PRO A 104 6.83 -9.88 17.36
N LYS A 105 5.70 -9.45 17.94
CA LYS A 105 4.52 -10.30 18.19
C LYS A 105 3.35 -9.99 17.26
N GLN A 106 3.23 -8.74 16.80
CA GLN A 106 2.05 -8.27 16.06
C GLN A 106 2.38 -7.04 15.21
N MET A 107 1.54 -6.80 14.20
CA MET A 107 1.58 -5.59 13.37
C MET A 107 0.24 -4.87 13.37
N GLU A 108 0.29 -3.54 13.25
CA GLU A 108 -0.90 -2.74 13.01
C GLU A 108 -1.13 -2.55 11.51
N ILE A 109 -2.40 -2.52 11.11
CA ILE A 109 -2.87 -2.01 9.82
C ILE A 109 -4.08 -1.12 10.14
N GLY A 110 -3.85 0.18 10.26
CA GLY A 110 -4.87 1.12 10.72
C GLY A 110 -5.22 0.88 12.19
N SER A 111 -6.47 0.55 12.48
CA SER A 111 -6.96 0.15 13.82
C SER A 111 -6.85 -1.35 14.08
N ASP A 112 -6.60 -2.17 13.07
CA ASP A 112 -6.50 -3.61 13.23
C ASP A 112 -5.12 -4.00 13.74
N CYS A 113 -5.09 -4.89 14.72
CA CYS A 113 -3.87 -5.50 15.24
C CYS A 113 -3.83 -6.98 14.84
N ILE A 114 -2.86 -7.36 14.02
CA ILE A 114 -2.74 -8.68 13.42
C ILE A 114 -1.58 -9.45 14.06
N ASP A 115 -1.84 -10.66 14.54
CA ASP A 115 -0.89 -11.58 15.13
C ASP A 115 -1.04 -13.00 14.58
N GLU A 116 -0.18 -13.92 15.02
CA GLU A 116 -0.20 -15.32 14.57
C GLU A 116 -1.53 -16.05 14.85
N LYS A 117 -2.31 -15.59 15.84
CA LYS A 117 -3.53 -16.26 16.29
C LYS A 117 -4.75 -15.79 15.52
N ASN A 118 -4.75 -14.54 15.06
CA ASN A 118 -5.92 -13.92 14.45
C ASN A 118 -5.78 -13.67 12.94
N ILE A 119 -4.59 -13.86 12.34
CA ILE A 119 -4.36 -13.57 10.92
C ILE A 119 -5.34 -14.30 9.99
N ASP A 120 -5.76 -15.51 10.33
CA ASP A 120 -6.73 -16.27 9.53
C ASP A 120 -8.10 -15.60 9.44
N SER A 121 -8.48 -14.78 10.42
CA SER A 121 -9.70 -13.95 10.38
C SER A 121 -9.63 -12.88 9.29
N PHE A 122 -8.43 -12.47 8.88
CA PHE A 122 -8.18 -11.50 7.81
C PHE A 122 -7.96 -12.16 6.44
N SER A 123 -7.95 -13.49 6.37
CA SER A 123 -7.64 -14.23 5.13
C SER A 123 -8.56 -13.89 3.97
N LYS A 124 -9.86 -13.72 4.23
CA LYS A 124 -10.85 -13.37 3.21
C LYS A 124 -10.58 -12.00 2.60
N ILE A 125 -10.24 -11.00 3.41
CA ILE A 125 -10.04 -9.63 2.95
C ILE A 125 -8.67 -9.47 2.30
N LEU A 126 -7.59 -9.91 2.94
CA LEU A 126 -6.24 -9.87 2.38
C LEU A 126 -6.14 -10.71 1.09
N GLY A 127 -6.87 -11.82 1.02
CA GLY A 127 -6.94 -12.69 -0.16
C GLY A 127 -7.49 -12.01 -1.41
N LEU A 128 -8.19 -10.88 -1.31
CA LEU A 128 -8.65 -10.10 -2.48
C LEU A 128 -7.50 -9.48 -3.28
N LEU A 129 -6.32 -9.37 -2.67
CA LEU A 129 -5.09 -8.91 -3.33
C LEU A 129 -4.41 -10.01 -4.17
N LYS A 130 -4.85 -11.28 -4.05
CA LYS A 130 -4.34 -12.37 -4.88
C LYS A 130 -4.54 -12.05 -6.36
N GLY A 131 -3.47 -12.23 -7.15
CA GLY A 131 -3.49 -11.95 -8.59
C GLY A 131 -3.54 -10.47 -8.97
N LYS A 132 -3.42 -9.54 -8.01
CA LYS A 132 -3.30 -8.10 -8.29
C LYS A 132 -1.84 -7.67 -8.52
N PHE A 133 -0.89 -8.50 -8.14
CA PHE A 133 0.54 -8.31 -8.36
C PHE A 133 1.02 -8.77 -9.73
N ASP A 134 2.13 -8.22 -10.21
CA ASP A 134 2.88 -8.77 -11.33
C ASP A 134 3.67 -10.02 -10.90
N GLN A 135 4.33 -10.68 -11.86
CA GLN A 135 5.04 -11.94 -11.61
C GLN A 135 6.20 -11.79 -10.59
N SER A 136 6.79 -10.60 -10.50
CA SER A 136 7.87 -10.27 -9.55
C SER A 136 7.37 -9.52 -8.31
N GLY A 137 6.06 -9.36 -8.19
CA GLY A 137 5.48 -8.45 -7.21
C GLY A 137 5.62 -8.97 -5.78
N PHE A 138 5.69 -8.05 -4.82
CA PHE A 138 5.87 -8.38 -3.40
C PHE A 138 5.20 -7.37 -2.47
N VAL A 139 5.04 -7.78 -1.21
CA VAL A 139 4.66 -6.88 -0.11
C VAL A 139 5.90 -6.53 0.70
N HIS A 140 6.02 -5.27 1.11
CA HIS A 140 7.01 -4.81 2.06
C HIS A 140 6.30 -4.18 3.27
N LEU A 141 6.41 -4.86 4.39
CA LEU A 141 5.91 -4.42 5.68
C LEU A 141 6.96 -3.53 6.36
N GLN A 142 6.57 -2.29 6.61
CA GLN A 142 7.39 -1.25 7.23
C GLN A 142 7.04 -1.07 8.71
N ASN A 143 6.47 -2.10 9.34
CA ASN A 143 6.25 -2.14 10.78
C ASN A 143 7.58 -2.41 11.51
N CYS A 144 7.73 -1.85 12.71
CA CYS A 144 8.90 -2.11 13.54
C CYS A 144 8.99 -3.60 13.88
N GLU A 145 10.18 -4.17 13.72
CA GLU A 145 10.60 -5.49 14.21
C GLU A 145 9.76 -6.69 13.75
N ILE A 146 8.80 -6.50 12.84
CA ILE A 146 7.91 -7.58 12.41
C ILE A 146 8.64 -8.67 11.60
N GLY A 147 9.84 -8.35 11.10
CA GLY A 147 10.79 -9.32 10.56
C GLY A 147 11.10 -10.49 11.50
N ASN A 148 10.99 -10.28 12.81
CA ASN A 148 11.23 -11.32 13.82
C ASN A 148 10.04 -12.31 13.95
N ASN A 149 8.86 -11.99 13.42
CA ASN A 149 7.71 -12.89 13.45
C ASN A 149 7.55 -13.65 12.13
N GLU A 150 8.43 -14.63 11.90
CA GLU A 150 8.46 -15.40 10.65
C GLU A 150 7.16 -16.16 10.36
N LYS A 151 6.46 -16.62 11.40
CA LYS A 151 5.18 -17.33 11.26
C LYS A 151 4.09 -16.41 10.73
N LEU A 152 4.01 -15.20 11.27
CA LEU A 152 3.08 -14.19 10.79
C LEU A 152 3.40 -13.79 9.35
N LEU A 153 4.68 -13.57 9.02
CA LEU A 153 5.11 -13.25 7.65
C LEU A 153 4.74 -14.37 6.67
N ALA A 154 4.99 -15.63 7.02
CA ALA A 154 4.65 -16.78 6.18
C ALA A 154 3.13 -16.91 5.98
N ALA A 155 2.33 -16.71 7.03
CA ALA A 155 0.88 -16.71 6.94
C ALA A 155 0.38 -15.59 6.01
N PHE A 156 0.92 -14.37 6.17
CA PHE A 156 0.58 -13.23 5.30
C PHE A 156 0.97 -13.49 3.83
N ALA A 157 2.17 -14.02 3.58
CA ALA A 157 2.66 -14.36 2.25
C ALA A 157 1.79 -15.42 1.56
N ARG A 158 1.34 -16.43 2.31
CA ARG A 158 0.42 -17.46 1.83
C ARG A 158 -0.97 -16.89 1.49
N ILE A 159 -1.47 -15.99 2.32
CA ILE A 159 -2.78 -15.36 2.13
C ILE A 159 -2.80 -14.45 0.91
N ILE A 160 -1.75 -13.68 0.64
CA ILE A 160 -1.71 -12.80 -0.55
C ILE A 160 -1.13 -13.51 -1.79
N ASN A 161 -0.44 -14.62 -1.57
CA ASN A 161 0.23 -15.42 -2.59
C ASN A 161 1.33 -14.65 -3.35
N VAL A 162 2.11 -13.84 -2.62
CA VAL A 162 3.33 -13.17 -3.09
C VAL A 162 4.37 -13.14 -1.96
N PRO A 163 5.67 -12.96 -2.26
CA PRO A 163 6.68 -12.76 -1.23
C PRO A 163 6.38 -11.54 -0.33
N VAL A 164 6.70 -11.67 0.95
CA VAL A 164 6.55 -10.61 1.96
C VAL A 164 7.91 -10.33 2.57
N TYR A 165 8.31 -9.06 2.58
CA TYR A 165 9.54 -8.58 3.19
C TYR A 165 9.24 -7.75 4.43
N ALA A 166 10.06 -7.89 5.45
CA ALA A 166 9.97 -7.09 6.68
C ALA A 166 11.36 -6.95 7.33
N GLY A 167 11.56 -5.87 8.08
CA GLY A 167 12.80 -5.64 8.82
C GLY A 167 12.74 -6.13 10.27
N THR A 168 13.88 -6.55 10.82
CA THR A 168 13.99 -7.10 12.18
C THR A 168 14.28 -6.04 13.26
N GLY A 169 14.58 -4.79 12.88
CA GLY A 169 14.84 -3.68 13.80
C GLY A 169 13.76 -2.60 13.80
N SER A 170 14.09 -1.44 14.37
CA SER A 170 13.22 -0.27 14.37
C SER A 170 13.06 0.31 12.97
N HIS A 171 11.84 0.68 12.59
CA HIS A 171 11.58 1.34 11.31
C HIS A 171 11.51 2.86 11.47
N ASN A 172 12.30 3.58 10.68
CA ASN A 172 12.20 5.04 10.55
C ASN A 172 11.23 5.37 9.41
N SER A 173 10.06 5.92 9.75
CA SER A 173 8.99 6.20 8.77
C SER A 173 9.33 7.30 7.76
N VAL A 174 10.21 8.24 8.12
CA VAL A 174 10.62 9.35 7.23
C VAL A 174 11.67 8.87 6.23
N LEU A 175 12.71 8.18 6.72
CA LEU A 175 13.81 7.67 5.89
C LEU A 175 13.48 6.34 5.21
N ARG A 176 12.38 5.69 5.61
CA ARG A 176 11.90 4.39 5.14
C ARG A 176 12.90 3.26 5.36
N LEU A 177 13.77 3.42 6.36
CA LEU A 177 14.87 2.51 6.67
C LEU A 177 14.51 1.70 7.91
N ASN A 178 14.81 0.39 7.87
CA ASN A 178 14.85 -0.44 9.05
C ASN A 178 16.30 -0.51 9.56
N THR A 179 16.50 -0.48 10.88
CA THR A 179 17.84 -0.55 11.50
C THR A 179 18.39 -1.97 11.62
N GLY A 180 17.57 -3.00 11.39
CA GLY A 180 17.96 -4.40 11.39
C GLY A 180 18.05 -4.99 9.98
N ASP A 181 18.26 -6.30 9.93
CA ASP A 181 18.25 -7.09 8.70
C ASP A 181 16.84 -7.23 8.12
N TYR A 182 16.75 -7.58 6.84
CA TYR A 182 15.49 -7.94 6.20
C TYR A 182 15.29 -9.45 6.16
N VAL A 183 14.04 -9.86 6.39
CA VAL A 183 13.54 -11.22 6.23
C VAL A 183 12.52 -11.24 5.10
N ARG A 184 12.60 -12.27 4.27
CA ARG A 184 11.62 -12.57 3.21
C ARG A 184 10.91 -13.88 3.54
N ALA A 185 9.59 -13.84 3.60
CA ALA A 185 8.74 -15.02 3.59
C ALA A 185 8.15 -15.25 2.20
N ASN A 186 8.18 -16.48 1.71
CA ASN A 186 7.57 -16.86 0.45
C ASN A 186 6.18 -17.50 0.67
N PRO A 187 5.30 -17.53 -0.35
CA PRO A 187 3.98 -18.14 -0.25
C PRO A 187 3.97 -19.63 0.13
N ASP A 188 5.05 -20.35 -0.17
CA ASP A 188 5.25 -21.76 0.20
C ASP A 188 5.60 -21.95 1.69
N GLY A 189 5.82 -20.86 2.42
CA GLY A 189 6.21 -20.87 3.84
C GLY A 189 7.72 -20.87 4.07
N SER A 190 8.55 -20.88 3.03
CA SER A 190 10.00 -20.76 3.18
C SER A 190 10.40 -19.35 3.65
N ILE A 191 11.42 -19.29 4.51
CA ILE A 191 11.96 -18.06 5.08
C ILE A 191 13.41 -17.87 4.63
N SER A 192 13.71 -16.69 4.10
CA SER A 192 15.08 -16.24 3.80
C SER A 192 15.43 -15.07 4.72
N ARG A 193 16.50 -15.21 5.50
CA ARG A 193 17.01 -14.18 6.42
C ARG A 193 18.16 -13.41 5.77
N ASN A 194 18.45 -12.21 6.29
CA ASN A 194 19.55 -11.35 5.85
C ASN A 194 19.51 -11.06 4.34
N VAL A 195 18.30 -10.86 3.81
CA VAL A 195 18.13 -10.50 2.40
C VAL A 195 18.41 -9.01 2.20
N ALA A 196 18.73 -8.62 0.96
CA ALA A 196 18.87 -7.21 0.62
C ALA A 196 17.55 -6.45 0.88
N ARG A 197 17.67 -5.15 1.14
CA ARG A 197 16.50 -4.27 1.25
C ARG A 197 15.67 -4.33 -0.04
N PRO A 198 14.35 -4.52 0.05
CA PRO A 198 13.45 -4.58 -1.10
C PRO A 198 13.05 -3.21 -1.66
#